data_AF-A0AAV5YFW2-F1
#
_entry.id   AF-A0AAV5YFW2-F1
#
_cell.length_a   1.000
_cell.length_b   1.000
_cell.length_c   1.000
_cell.angle_alpha   90.00
_cell.angle_beta   90.00
_cell.angle_gamma   90.00
#
_symmetry.space_group_name_H-M   'P 1'
#
loop_
_entity.id
_entity.type
_entity.pdbx_description
1 polymer ?
#
loop_
_entity_poly.entity_id
_entity_poly.type
_entity_poly.pdbx_seq_one_letter_code
_entity_poly.pdbx_strand_id
1 'polypeptide(L)'
;MLTCYLTRRRIGAYLDGALDPGQAQSTARHLETCRRCQHEADEIRRLRGMLRSTLTPTAPDWTGFWQGVVRGIEDGRSLRPVSVEHPWWHLSAAWRPRWALGGALAAVLLTSIGVWEWMPGPAMLADAGVLVTSASTEDPGGTVMVYSTPEQDVAVVWVFGLDKE
;
A
#
# COMPACT_ATOMS: atom_id res chain seq x y z
N MET A 1 19.63 10.42 -4.04
CA MET A 1 20.52 9.44 -3.36
C MET A 1 20.50 8.07 -4.07
N LEU A 2 19.37 7.34 -4.08
CA LEU A 2 19.31 6.00 -4.67
C LEU A 2 19.56 5.99 -6.20
N THR A 3 19.00 6.96 -6.92
CA THR A 3 19.25 7.15 -8.36
C THR A 3 20.72 7.44 -8.66
N CYS A 4 21.38 8.28 -7.86
CA CYS A 4 22.83 8.54 -7.99
C CYS A 4 23.65 7.26 -7.79
N TYR A 5 23.31 6.44 -6.79
CA TYR A 5 23.99 5.17 -6.55
C TYR A 5 23.83 4.20 -7.73
N LEU A 6 22.60 4.06 -8.24
CA LEU A 6 22.32 3.20 -9.40
C LEU A 6 23.02 3.70 -10.66
N THR A 7 22.97 5.01 -10.93
CA THR A 7 23.67 5.61 -12.05
C THR A 7 25.17 5.39 -11.93
N ARG A 8 25.77 5.65 -10.77
CA ARG A 8 27.21 5.45 -10.53
C ARG A 8 27.69 4.03 -10.87
N ARG A 9 26.90 3.01 -10.52
CA ARG A 9 27.16 1.61 -10.90
C ARG A 9 27.04 1.34 -12.39
N ARG A 10 26.24 2.12 -13.12
CA ARG A 10 25.93 1.96 -14.54
C ARG A 10 26.78 2.82 -15.46
N ILE A 11 27.50 3.83 -14.96
CA ILE A 11 28.27 4.78 -15.79
C ILE A 11 29.23 4.07 -16.75
N GLY A 12 29.98 3.06 -16.30
CA GLY A 12 30.90 2.32 -17.16
C GLY A 12 30.19 1.67 -18.34
N ALA A 13 29.20 0.82 -18.06
CA ALA A 13 28.40 0.15 -19.08
C ALA A 13 27.63 1.13 -19.99
N TYR A 14 27.17 2.27 -19.45
CA TYR A 14 26.55 3.33 -20.23
C TYR A 14 27.55 3.93 -21.24
N LEU A 15 28.77 4.23 -20.80
CA LEU A 15 29.83 4.76 -21.68
C LEU A 15 30.32 3.75 -22.71
N ASP A 16 30.11 2.45 -22.48
CA ASP A 16 30.39 1.36 -23.43
C ASP A 16 29.23 1.07 -24.39
N GLY A 17 28.07 1.71 -24.21
CA GLY A 17 26.86 1.39 -24.98
C GLY A 17 26.30 -0.01 -24.67
N ALA A 18 26.66 -0.58 -23.52
CA ALA A 18 26.33 -1.96 -23.14
C ALA A 18 25.06 -2.09 -22.27
N LEU A 19 24.33 -0.99 -22.08
CA LEU A 19 23.07 -0.99 -21.33
C LEU A 19 21.87 -1.24 -22.24
N ASP A 20 20.87 -1.94 -21.71
CA ASP A 20 19.54 -2.02 -22.32
C ASP A 20 18.93 -0.61 -22.51
N PRO A 21 18.11 -0.35 -23.55
CA PRO A 21 17.57 0.97 -23.85
C PRO A 21 16.90 1.68 -22.66
N GLY A 22 16.14 0.96 -21.82
CA GLY A 22 15.49 1.57 -20.66
C GLY A 22 16.49 2.02 -19.58
N GLN A 23 17.55 1.24 -19.38
CA GLN A 23 18.62 1.57 -18.46
C GLN A 23 19.51 2.70 -19.00
N ALA A 24 19.78 2.71 -20.30
CA ALA A 24 20.54 3.76 -20.96
C ALA A 24 19.80 5.11 -20.85
N GLN A 25 18.49 5.13 -21.13
CA GLN A 25 17.70 6.36 -21.10
C GLN A 25 17.52 6.91 -19.67
N SER A 26 17.28 6.04 -18.69
CA SER A 26 17.23 6.47 -17.28
C SER A 26 18.57 7.00 -16.78
N THR A 27 19.68 6.40 -17.23
CA THR A 27 21.04 6.87 -16.91
C THR A 27 21.32 8.22 -17.56
N ALA A 28 20.99 8.40 -18.85
CA ALA A 28 21.14 9.65 -19.56
C ALA A 28 20.39 10.81 -18.87
N ARG A 29 19.11 10.60 -18.55
CA ARG A 29 18.27 11.59 -17.84
C ARG A 29 18.86 12.00 -16.48
N HIS A 30 19.45 11.05 -15.75
CA HIS A 30 20.11 11.39 -14.49
C HIS A 30 21.41 12.18 -14.72
N LEU A 31 22.18 11.82 -15.74
CA LEU A 31 23.40 12.54 -16.11
C LEU A 31 23.09 13.96 -16.60
N GLU A 32 21.93 14.26 -17.18
CA GLU A 32 21.56 15.63 -17.55
C GLU A 32 21.40 16.56 -16.34
N THR A 33 20.98 16.02 -15.20
CA THR A 33 20.56 16.82 -14.03
C THR A 33 21.55 16.77 -12.86
N CYS A 34 22.41 15.74 -12.78
CA CYS A 34 23.27 15.50 -11.63
C CYS A 34 24.76 15.78 -11.93
N ARG A 35 25.26 16.93 -11.47
CA ARG A 35 26.69 17.32 -11.64
C ARG A 35 27.69 16.30 -11.07
N ARG A 36 27.36 15.64 -9.95
CA ARG A 36 28.25 14.64 -9.35
C ARG A 36 28.44 13.44 -10.27
N CYS A 37 27.35 12.91 -10.84
CA CYS A 37 27.44 11.78 -11.76
C CYS A 37 28.02 12.18 -13.12
N GLN A 38 27.82 13.44 -13.57
CA GLN A 38 28.51 13.99 -14.74
C GLN A 38 30.03 13.96 -14.55
N HIS A 39 30.50 14.47 -13.41
CA HIS A 39 31.94 14.51 -13.10
C HIS A 39 32.58 13.12 -13.11
N GLU A 40 31.93 12.13 -12.50
CA GLU A 40 32.41 10.75 -12.49
C GLU A 40 32.44 10.14 -13.90
N ALA A 41 31.45 10.43 -14.74
CA ALA A 41 31.46 10.01 -16.14
C ALA A 41 32.61 10.65 -16.92
N ASP A 42 32.91 11.93 -16.67
CA ASP A 42 34.01 12.63 -17.32
C ASP A 42 35.38 12.13 -16.86
N GLU A 43 35.55 11.77 -15.59
CA GLU A 43 36.77 11.12 -15.09
C GLU A 43 37.03 9.79 -15.82
N ILE A 44 35.99 8.95 -15.97
CA ILE A 44 36.12 7.68 -16.69
C ILE A 44 36.43 7.92 -18.18
N ARG A 45 35.80 8.91 -18.81
CA ARG A 45 36.13 9.30 -20.21
C ARG A 45 37.57 9.75 -20.36
N ARG A 46 38.07 10.60 -19.45
CA ARG A 46 39.47 11.07 -19.43
C ARG A 46 40.44 9.90 -19.28
N LEU A 47 40.18 9.00 -18.33
CA LEU A 47 41.01 7.81 -18.13
C LEU A 47 41.04 6.91 -19.37
N ARG A 48 39.88 6.67 -20.00
CA ARG A 48 39.81 5.93 -21.28
C ARG A 48 40.58 6.62 -22.40
N GLY A 49 40.51 7.95 -22.49
CA GLY A 49 41.28 8.73 -23.45
C GLY A 49 42.78 8.52 -23.29
N MET A 50 43.28 8.62 -22.05
CA MET A 50 44.70 8.38 -21.74
C MET A 50 45.12 6.93 -22.05
N LEU A 51 44.28 5.94 -21.72
CA LEU A 51 44.56 4.55 -22.05
C LEU A 51 44.63 4.34 -23.57
N ARG A 52 43.70 4.90 -24.34
CA ARG A 52 43.71 4.78 -25.82
C ARG A 52 44.89 5.48 -26.46
N SER A 53 45.34 6.62 -25.92
CA SER A 53 46.50 7.32 -26.47
C SER A 53 47.82 6.62 -26.14
N THR A 54 47.87 5.87 -25.04
CA THR A 54 49.09 5.17 -24.59
C THR A 54 49.16 3.75 -25.17
N LEU A 55 48.03 3.07 -25.25
CA LEU A 55 47.93 1.75 -25.84
C LEU A 55 47.76 1.91 -27.34
N THR A 56 48.85 1.70 -28.09
CA THR A 56 48.77 1.43 -29.53
C THR A 56 48.92 -0.08 -29.72
N PRO A 57 47.85 -0.88 -29.50
CA PRO A 57 47.96 -2.32 -29.67
C PRO A 57 48.21 -2.60 -31.16
N THR A 58 49.26 -3.37 -31.45
CA THR A 58 49.40 -4.03 -32.74
C THR A 58 48.17 -4.89 -32.95
N ALA A 59 47.48 -4.71 -34.08
CA ALA A 59 46.28 -5.48 -34.37
C ALA A 59 46.60 -6.99 -34.31
N PRO A 60 45.89 -7.77 -33.47
CA PRO A 60 46.08 -9.22 -33.46
C PRO A 60 45.71 -9.80 -34.82
N ASP A 61 46.38 -10.88 -35.21
CA ASP A 61 45.89 -11.68 -36.33
C ASP A 61 44.61 -12.42 -35.89
N TRP A 62 43.48 -12.00 -36.43
CA TRP A 62 42.17 -12.59 -36.15
C TRP A 62 41.79 -13.69 -37.14
N THR A 63 42.67 -14.03 -38.09
CA THR A 63 42.44 -14.97 -39.19
C THR A 63 42.35 -16.40 -38.66
N GLY A 64 41.17 -16.77 -38.17
CA GLY A 64 40.86 -18.09 -37.62
C GLY A 64 39.88 -18.01 -36.45
N PHE A 65 40.11 -17.07 -35.52
CA PHE A 65 39.20 -16.82 -34.41
C PHE A 65 37.91 -16.13 -34.85
N TRP A 66 38.02 -15.11 -35.71
CA TRP A 66 36.87 -14.28 -36.10
C TRP A 66 35.75 -15.08 -36.76
N GLN A 67 36.09 -16.09 -37.56
CA GLN A 67 35.13 -16.98 -38.21
C GLN A 67 34.28 -17.77 -37.20
N GLY A 68 34.89 -18.20 -36.08
CA GLY A 68 34.16 -18.84 -34.99
C GLY A 68 33.21 -17.87 -34.28
N VAL A 69 33.65 -16.62 -34.05
CA VAL A 69 32.82 -15.58 -33.44
C VAL A 69 31.62 -15.24 -34.32
N VAL A 70 31.83 -15.00 -35.62
CA VAL A 70 30.75 -14.71 -36.57
C VAL A 70 29.73 -15.83 -36.59
N ARG A 71 30.19 -17.08 -36.69
CA ARG A 71 29.30 -18.26 -36.66
C ARG A 71 28.51 -18.35 -35.36
N GLY A 72 29.15 -18.14 -34.21
CA GLY A 72 28.46 -18.13 -32.92
C GLY A 72 27.40 -17.03 -32.79
N ILE A 73 27.63 -15.85 -33.38
CA ILE A 73 26.65 -14.75 -33.40
C ILE A 73 25.48 -15.08 -34.36
N GLU A 74 25.76 -15.71 -35.50
CA GLU A 74 24.72 -16.17 -36.45
C GLU A 74 23.86 -17.28 -35.85
N ASP A 75 24.49 -18.29 -35.26
CA ASP A 75 23.81 -19.37 -34.54
C ASP A 75 22.99 -18.79 -33.38
N GLY A 76 23.56 -17.87 -32.60
CA GLY A 76 22.90 -17.18 -31.50
C GLY A 76 21.72 -16.28 -31.91
N ARG A 77 21.72 -15.74 -33.14
CA ARG A 77 20.59 -14.98 -33.69
C ARG A 77 19.41 -15.88 -34.08
N SER A 78 19.70 -17.12 -34.48
CA SER A 78 18.67 -18.12 -34.78
C SER A 78 18.05 -18.72 -33.51
N LEU A 79 18.80 -18.72 -32.41
CA LEU A 79 18.29 -19.05 -31.09
C LEU A 79 17.37 -17.92 -30.60
N ARG A 80 16.11 -18.27 -30.33
CA ARG A 80 15.17 -17.37 -29.65
C ARG A 80 15.86 -16.90 -28.35
N PRO A 81 15.89 -15.58 -28.05
CA PRO A 81 16.50 -15.10 -26.82
C PRO A 81 15.90 -15.91 -25.67
N VAL A 82 16.76 -16.56 -24.88
CA VAL A 82 16.33 -17.20 -23.65
C VAL A 82 15.78 -16.07 -22.82
N SER A 83 14.45 -15.94 -22.81
CA SER A 83 13.75 -15.09 -21.89
C SER A 83 14.18 -15.58 -20.52
N VAL A 84 15.06 -14.81 -19.87
CA VAL A 84 15.35 -14.98 -18.45
C VAL A 84 14.06 -14.59 -17.77
N GLU A 85 13.14 -15.56 -17.69
CA GLU A 85 11.88 -15.41 -17.02
C GLU A 85 12.21 -15.09 -15.58
N HIS A 86 11.95 -13.83 -15.27
CA HIS A 86 12.21 -13.24 -14.00
C HIS A 86 11.29 -13.93 -12.98
N PRO A 87 11.81 -14.73 -12.02
CA PRO A 87 11.02 -15.66 -11.18
C PRO A 87 9.95 -14.98 -10.31
N TRP A 88 10.03 -13.66 -10.18
CA TRP A 88 9.15 -12.81 -9.40
C TRP A 88 7.83 -12.47 -10.12
N TRP A 89 7.75 -12.62 -11.45
CA TRP A 89 6.50 -12.33 -12.17
C TRP A 89 5.43 -13.42 -11.96
N HIS A 90 5.83 -14.69 -11.86
CA HIS A 90 4.92 -15.82 -11.62
C HIS A 90 4.34 -15.80 -10.19
N LEU A 91 5.09 -15.26 -9.22
CA LEU A 91 4.63 -15.07 -7.84
C LEU A 91 3.52 -14.01 -7.73
N SER A 92 3.50 -13.01 -8.62
CA SER A 92 2.45 -11.99 -8.66
C SER A 92 1.12 -12.50 -9.26
N ALA A 93 1.18 -13.45 -10.19
CA ALA A 93 0.00 -14.08 -10.79
C ALA A 93 -0.69 -15.05 -9.81
N ALA A 94 0.09 -15.78 -9.01
CA ALA A 94 -0.43 -16.66 -7.96
C ALA A 94 -0.98 -15.90 -6.73
N TRP A 95 -0.67 -14.61 -6.58
CA TRP A 95 -1.20 -13.78 -5.49
C TRP A 95 -2.60 -13.21 -5.77
N ARG A 96 -2.97 -12.98 -7.04
CA ARG A 96 -4.29 -12.43 -7.42
C ARG A 96 -5.52 -13.23 -6.92
N PRO A 97 -5.56 -14.58 -6.91
CA PRO A 97 -6.75 -15.28 -6.42
C PRO A 97 -6.90 -15.24 -4.89
N ARG A 98 -5.82 -14.99 -4.13
CA ARG A 98 -5.89 -14.91 -2.65
C ARG A 98 -6.49 -13.58 -2.16
N TRP A 99 -6.27 -12.49 -2.91
CA TRP A 99 -6.92 -11.20 -2.62
C TRP A 99 -8.39 -11.15 -3.01
N ALA A 100 -8.82 -11.96 -3.98
CA ALA A 100 -10.24 -12.07 -4.36
C ALA A 100 -11.10 -12.68 -3.24
N LEU A 101 -10.58 -13.70 -2.54
CA LEU A 101 -11.26 -14.31 -1.38
C LEU A 101 -11.27 -13.38 -0.16
N GLY A 102 -10.17 -12.65 0.09
CA GLY A 102 -10.10 -11.68 1.19
C GLY A 102 -11.03 -10.47 0.98
N GLY A 103 -11.12 -9.97 -0.25
CA GLY A 103 -12.02 -8.85 -0.60
C GLY A 103 -13.50 -9.21 -0.47
N ALA A 104 -13.90 -10.42 -0.87
CA ALA A 104 -15.28 -10.88 -0.74
C ALA A 104 -15.71 -10.99 0.73
N LEU A 105 -14.86 -11.54 1.60
CA LEU A 105 -15.14 -11.63 3.04
C LEU A 105 -15.24 -10.25 3.69
N ALA A 106 -14.35 -9.32 3.35
CA ALA A 106 -14.39 -7.95 3.86
C ALA A 106 -15.67 -7.20 3.42
N ALA A 107 -16.10 -7.38 2.17
CA ALA A 107 -17.33 -6.78 1.66
C ALA A 107 -18.57 -7.32 2.38
N VAL A 108 -18.65 -8.64 2.63
CA VAL A 108 -19.75 -9.26 3.40
C VAL A 108 -19.74 -8.79 4.86
N LEU A 109 -18.57 -8.66 5.48
CA LEU A 109 -18.47 -8.18 6.86
C LEU A 109 -18.96 -6.73 6.96
N LEU A 110 -18.50 -5.86 6.06
CA LEU A 110 -18.89 -4.44 6.05
C LEU A 110 -20.38 -4.25 5.75
N THR A 111 -20.97 -5.03 4.83
CA THR A 111 -22.42 -4.98 4.61
C THR A 111 -23.20 -5.50 5.82
N SER A 112 -22.73 -6.57 6.48
CA SER A 112 -23.39 -7.06 7.70
C SER A 112 -23.36 -6.04 8.84
N ILE A 113 -22.24 -5.36 9.04
CA ILE A 113 -22.06 -4.32 10.08
C ILE A 113 -22.90 -3.08 9.75
N GLY A 114 -22.87 -2.62 8.50
CA GLY A 114 -23.67 -1.47 8.07
C GLY A 114 -25.18 -1.75 8.18
N VAL A 115 -25.62 -2.98 7.88
CA VAL A 115 -27.02 -3.40 8.07
C VAL A 115 -27.40 -3.44 9.55
N TRP A 116 -26.48 -3.82 10.44
CA TRP A 116 -26.69 -3.82 11.88
C TRP A 116 -26.78 -2.40 12.47
N GLU A 117 -25.97 -1.45 11.99
CA GLU A 117 -26.10 -0.03 12.39
C GLU A 117 -27.40 0.61 11.89
N TRP A 118 -27.91 0.16 10.74
CA TRP A 118 -29.08 0.76 10.12
C TRP A 118 -30.40 0.13 10.56
N MET A 119 -30.37 -1.08 11.14
CA MET A 119 -31.52 -1.63 11.84
C MET A 119 -31.59 -1.01 13.23
N PRO A 120 -32.61 -0.21 13.57
CA PRO A 120 -32.89 0.08 14.96
C PRO A 120 -33.04 -1.28 15.65
N GLY A 121 -32.15 -1.56 16.62
CA GLY A 121 -32.18 -2.82 17.37
C GLY A 121 -33.61 -3.07 17.86
N PRO A 122 -34.06 -4.34 17.96
CA PRO A 122 -35.37 -4.61 18.51
C PRO A 122 -35.42 -3.90 19.84
N ALA A 123 -36.28 -2.89 19.94
CA ALA A 123 -36.57 -2.25 21.20
C ALA A 123 -37.06 -3.41 22.07
N MET A 124 -36.17 -3.94 22.91
CA MET A 124 -36.60 -4.64 24.10
C MET A 124 -37.60 -3.67 24.69
N LEU A 125 -38.87 -4.08 24.71
CA LEU A 125 -39.86 -3.48 25.57
C LEU A 125 -39.26 -3.62 26.96
N ALA A 126 -38.43 -2.65 27.34
CA ALA A 126 -38.24 -2.27 28.72
C ALA A 126 -39.65 -1.84 29.11
N ASP A 127 -40.41 -2.84 29.54
CA ASP A 127 -41.60 -2.69 30.33
C ASP A 127 -41.13 -2.00 31.61
N ALA A 128 -40.88 -0.69 31.49
CA ALA A 128 -40.84 0.22 32.60
C ALA A 128 -42.28 0.29 33.08
N GLY A 129 -42.71 -0.79 33.75
CA GLY A 129 -43.98 -0.89 34.43
C GLY A 129 -44.00 0.21 35.47
N VAL A 130 -44.54 1.37 35.09
CA VAL A 130 -44.85 2.45 36.02
C VAL A 130 -45.99 1.93 36.89
N LEU A 131 -45.62 1.46 38.08
CA LEU A 131 -46.55 0.88 39.04
C LEU A 131 -47.14 2.02 39.87
N VAL A 132 -48.19 2.66 39.35
CA VAL A 132 -48.90 3.74 40.07
C VAL A 132 -49.68 3.11 41.23
N THR A 133 -49.14 3.23 42.44
CA THR A 133 -49.85 2.83 43.65
C THR A 133 -50.68 4.03 44.12
N SER A 134 -51.99 3.97 43.94
CA SER A 134 -52.89 5.01 44.45
C SER A 134 -52.90 4.98 45.99
N ALA A 135 -52.59 6.12 46.62
CA ALA A 135 -52.68 6.31 48.06
C ALA A 135 -53.75 7.39 48.33
N SER A 136 -54.78 7.07 49.12
CA SER A 136 -55.77 8.07 49.54
C SER A 136 -55.31 8.77 50.81
N THR A 137 -55.51 10.08 50.89
CA THR A 137 -55.35 10.87 52.12
C THR A 137 -56.71 11.05 52.80
N GLU A 138 -56.71 11.25 54.11
CA GLU A 138 -57.92 11.44 54.94
C GLU A 138 -58.55 12.83 54.76
N ASP A 139 -57.85 13.74 54.07
CA ASP A 139 -58.28 15.10 53.77
C ASP A 139 -59.09 15.15 52.45
N PRO A 140 -60.37 15.58 52.46
CA PRO A 140 -61.26 15.50 51.30
C PRO A 140 -60.84 16.35 50.09
N GLY A 141 -59.90 17.29 50.25
CA GLY A 141 -59.33 18.09 49.15
C GLY A 141 -57.95 17.62 48.66
N GLY A 142 -57.29 16.71 49.37
CA GLY A 142 -55.92 16.30 49.09
C GLY A 142 -55.84 15.15 48.08
N THR A 143 -54.95 15.25 47.11
CA THR A 143 -54.61 14.11 46.22
C THR A 143 -53.14 13.78 46.35
N VAL A 144 -52.83 12.50 46.60
CA VAL A 144 -51.46 11.99 46.73
C VAL A 144 -51.16 11.04 45.58
N MET A 145 -50.07 11.30 44.87
CA MET A 145 -49.59 10.45 43.79
C MET A 145 -48.15 10.01 44.09
N VAL A 146 -47.93 8.70 44.15
CA VAL A 146 -46.63 8.11 44.43
C VAL A 146 -46.09 7.45 43.17
N TYR A 147 -44.93 7.93 42.73
CA TYR A 147 -44.17 7.31 41.66
C TYR A 147 -42.94 6.63 42.26
N SER A 148 -42.80 5.33 42.05
CA SER A 148 -41.59 4.58 42.34
C SER A 148 -41.06 3.96 41.06
N THR A 149 -39.76 4.10 40.83
CA THR A 149 -39.02 3.40 39.78
C THR A 149 -38.26 2.25 40.42
N PRO A 150 -38.43 0.99 39.98
CA PRO A 150 -37.82 -0.16 40.67
C PRO A 150 -36.28 -0.18 40.61
N GLU A 151 -35.67 0.57 39.69
CA GLU A 151 -34.21 0.58 39.47
C GLU A 151 -33.46 1.60 40.34
N GLN A 152 -34.16 2.61 40.85
CA GLN A 152 -33.60 3.66 41.69
C GLN A 152 -34.45 3.65 42.94
N ASP A 153 -33.90 3.18 44.06
CA ASP A 153 -34.55 2.95 45.37
C ASP A 153 -35.07 4.26 46.01
N VAL A 154 -35.92 4.96 45.25
CA VAL A 154 -36.33 6.35 45.39
C VAL A 154 -37.80 6.40 44.99
N ALA A 155 -38.63 6.90 45.91
CA ALA A 155 -40.02 7.19 45.66
C ALA A 155 -40.24 8.70 45.65
N VAL A 156 -40.86 9.21 44.60
CA VAL A 156 -41.26 10.62 44.50
C VAL A 156 -42.73 10.71 44.85
N VAL A 157 -43.04 11.41 45.94
CA VAL A 157 -44.40 11.62 46.43
C VAL A 157 -44.83 13.04 46.12
N TRP A 158 -45.88 13.17 45.33
CA TRP A 158 -46.52 14.45 45.04
C TRP A 158 -47.80 14.58 45.85
N VAL A 159 -47.91 15.66 46.62
CA VAL A 159 -49.10 15.98 47.41
C VAL A 159 -49.64 17.33 46.94
N PHE A 160 -50.90 17.33 46.51
CA PHE A 160 -51.61 18.51 46.02
C PHE A 160 -52.81 18.83 46.92
N GLY A 161 -53.11 20.12 47.08
CA GLY A 161 -54.33 20.58 47.77
C GLY A 161 -54.23 20.80 49.28
N LEU A 162 -53.02 20.84 49.84
CA LEU A 162 -52.85 21.23 51.25
C LEU A 162 -52.87 22.75 51.38
N ASP A 163 -53.93 23.29 51.99
CA ASP A 163 -53.97 24.70 52.38
C ASP A 163 -52.93 24.94 53.47
N LYS A 164 -52.06 25.94 53.26
CA LYS A 164 -51.08 26.37 54.26
C LYS A 164 -51.79 27.20 55.33
N GLU A 165 -51.88 26.68 56.55
CA GLU A 165 -51.97 27.56 57.73
C GLU A 165 -50.63 28.26 57.99
#